data_AF-A0A951JKK9-F1
#
_entry.id   AF-A0A951JKK9-F1
#
_cell.length_a   1.000
_cell.length_b   1.000
_cell.length_c   1.000
_cell.angle_alpha   90.00
_cell.angle_beta   90.00
_cell.angle_gamma   90.00
#
_symmetry.space_group_name_H-M   'P 1'
#
loop_
_entity.id
_entity.type
_entity.pdbx_description
1 polymer ?
#
loop_
_entity_poly.entity_id
_entity_poly.type
_entity_poly.pdbx_seq_one_letter_code
_entity_poly.pdbx_strand_id
1 'polypeptide(L)'
;TNCMIIGRAEAFASRQSLAHSAADGLAMGLGFTAVLVLLGGMREIIGRGSLLEGAQMMFGADAANWRIDLLGPDYPGFLLAVLPPGAFIGLGLLIALKNDIDRRLAARAPAHLPGAEPVTAA
;
A
#
# COMPACT_ATOMS: atom_id res chain seq x y z
N THR A 1 18.92 0.08 -3.11
CA THR A 1 18.67 -0.97 -2.11
C THR A 1 17.50 -0.56 -1.24
N ASN A 2 16.49 -1.40 -1.06
CA ASN A 2 15.26 -1.02 -0.35
C ASN A 2 15.44 -1.23 1.17
N CYS A 3 15.32 -0.16 1.95
CA CYS A 3 15.52 -0.15 3.41
C CYS A 3 14.54 -1.06 4.17
N MET A 4 13.31 -1.20 3.66
CA MET A 4 12.28 -2.07 4.25
C MET A 4 12.71 -3.54 4.26
N ILE A 5 13.37 -3.98 3.18
CA ILE A 5 13.81 -5.37 3.01
C ILE A 5 14.94 -5.69 4.01
N ILE A 6 15.95 -4.83 4.10
CA ILE A 6 17.06 -5.01 5.04
C ILE A 6 16.56 -4.95 6.48
N GLY A 7 15.71 -3.98 6.82
CA GLY A 7 15.18 -3.84 8.17
C GLY A 7 14.37 -5.06 8.63
N ARG A 8 13.55 -5.66 7.76
CA ARG A 8 12.83 -6.91 8.09
C ARG A 8 13.75 -8.12 8.13
N ALA A 9 14.75 -8.19 7.27
CA ALA A 9 15.74 -9.27 7.28
C ALA A 9 16.53 -9.28 8.60
N GLU A 10 16.98 -8.12 9.06
CA GLU A 10 17.70 -7.98 10.32
C GLU A 10 16.82 -8.22 11.55
N ALA A 11 15.57 -7.74 11.55
CA ALA A 11 14.69 -7.84 12.72
C ALA A 11 13.97 -9.19 12.86
N PHE A 12 13.61 -9.85 11.75
CA PHE A 12 12.75 -11.05 11.77
C PHE A 12 13.43 -12.28 11.20
N ALA A 13 14.08 -12.18 10.03
CA ALA A 13 14.72 -13.34 9.40
C ALA A 13 15.94 -13.87 10.17
N SER A 14 16.62 -13.00 10.93
CA SER A 14 17.81 -13.38 11.70
C SER A 14 17.52 -14.22 12.97
N ARG A 15 16.28 -14.24 13.46
CA ARG A 15 15.90 -14.86 14.75
C ARG A 15 14.81 -15.91 14.67
N GLN A 16 14.31 -16.21 13.47
CA GLN A 16 13.12 -17.04 13.28
C GLN A 16 13.37 -18.16 12.25
N SER A 17 12.60 -19.24 12.32
CA SER A 17 12.69 -20.37 11.38
C SER A 17 12.34 -19.97 9.93
N LEU A 18 12.97 -20.63 8.96
CA LEU A 18 12.84 -20.36 7.52
C LEU A 18 11.38 -20.20 7.03
N ALA A 19 10.49 -21.09 7.46
CA ALA A 19 9.09 -21.07 7.05
C ALA A 19 8.34 -19.81 7.52
N HIS A 20 8.59 -19.40 8.77
CA HIS A 20 7.98 -18.20 9.34
C HIS A 20 8.56 -16.93 8.71
N SER A 21 9.88 -16.89 8.45
CA SER A 21 10.52 -15.76 7.77
C SER A 21 10.07 -15.62 6.32
N ALA A 22 9.83 -16.73 5.62
CA ALA A 22 9.27 -16.71 4.26
C ALA A 22 7.84 -16.16 4.25
N ALA A 23 6.99 -16.59 5.19
CA ALA A 23 5.63 -16.06 5.33
C ALA A 23 5.62 -14.55 5.62
N ASP A 24 6.52 -14.08 6.48
CA ASP A 24 6.67 -12.65 6.77
C ASP A 24 7.09 -11.83 5.55
N GLY A 25 8.12 -12.31 4.82
CA GLY A 25 8.59 -11.67 3.60
C GLY A 25 7.49 -11.57 2.54
N LEU A 26 6.70 -12.64 2.37
CA LEU A 26 5.54 -12.64 1.47
C LEU A 26 4.46 -11.65 1.92
N ALA A 27 4.08 -11.65 3.19
CA ALA A 27 3.07 -10.74 3.71
C ALA A 27 3.49 -9.27 3.54
N MET A 28 4.74 -8.95 3.88
CA MET A 28 5.29 -7.60 3.73
C MET A 28 5.39 -7.19 2.26
N GLY A 29 5.86 -8.08 1.39
CA GLY A 29 5.95 -7.84 -0.04
C GLY A 29 4.57 -7.59 -0.68
N LEU A 30 3.58 -8.42 -0.36
CA LEU A 30 2.20 -8.24 -0.84
C LEU A 30 1.59 -6.92 -0.35
N GLY A 31 1.79 -6.58 0.93
CA GLY A 31 1.33 -5.31 1.49
C GLY A 31 1.97 -4.11 0.80
N PHE A 32 3.29 -4.16 0.57
CA PHE A 32 4.00 -3.10 -0.13
C PHE A 32 3.53 -2.95 -1.59
N THR A 33 3.40 -4.06 -2.32
CA THR A 33 2.86 -4.05 -3.68
C THR A 33 1.44 -3.49 -3.72
N ALA A 34 0.56 -3.89 -2.79
CA ALA A 34 -0.80 -3.37 -2.74
C ALA A 34 -0.83 -1.85 -2.53
N VAL A 35 0.00 -1.32 -1.62
CA VAL A 35 0.12 0.12 -1.41
C VAL A 35 0.65 0.83 -2.66
N LEU A 36 1.66 0.27 -3.34
CA LEU A 36 2.19 0.85 -4.57
C LEU A 36 1.18 0.84 -5.71
N VAL A 37 0.41 -0.23 -5.88
CA VAL A 37 -0.64 -0.34 -6.91
C VAL A 37 -1.74 0.69 -6.65
N LEU A 38 -2.22 0.79 -5.40
CA LEU A 38 -3.24 1.78 -5.02
C LEU A 38 -2.74 3.22 -5.21
N LEU A 39 -1.52 3.51 -4.74
CA LEU A 39 -0.93 4.84 -4.85
C LEU A 39 -0.64 5.20 -6.32
N GLY A 40 -0.13 4.26 -7.11
CA GLY A 40 0.12 4.42 -8.54
C GLY A 40 -1.16 4.67 -9.32
N GLY A 41 -2.18 3.82 -9.11
CA GLY A 41 -3.49 3.98 -9.75
C GLY A 41 -4.16 5.30 -9.39
N MET A 42 -4.15 5.70 -8.11
CA MET A 42 -4.66 7.00 -7.69
C MET A 42 -3.93 8.17 -8.37
N ARG A 43 -2.61 8.07 -8.54
CA ARG A 43 -1.81 9.10 -9.23
C ARG A 43 -2.07 9.16 -10.72
N GLU A 44 -2.36 8.03 -11.36
CA GLU A 44 -2.75 8.01 -12.78
C GLU A 44 -4.15 8.59 -12.99
N ILE A 45 -5.12 8.20 -12.15
CA ILE A 45 -6.47 8.75 -12.18
C ILE A 45 -6.43 10.27 -11.99
N ILE A 46 -5.80 10.76 -10.92
CA ILE A 46 -5.76 12.18 -10.60
C ILE A 46 -4.86 12.93 -11.59
N GLY A 47 -3.75 12.33 -12.01
CA GLY A 47 -2.76 12.99 -12.86
C GLY A 47 -3.19 13.12 -14.31
N ARG A 48 -3.80 12.07 -14.87
CA ARG A 48 -4.04 11.92 -16.32
C ARG A 48 -5.48 11.56 -16.68
N GLY A 49 -6.30 11.16 -15.71
CA GLY A 49 -7.70 10.82 -15.96
C GLY A 49 -7.94 9.39 -16.45
N SER A 50 -6.89 8.57 -16.53
CA SER A 50 -6.91 7.21 -17.05
C SER A 50 -6.11 6.25 -16.16
N LEU A 51 -6.27 4.94 -16.37
CA LEU A 51 -5.45 3.87 -15.79
C LEU A 51 -4.70 3.13 -16.90
N LEU A 52 -3.49 2.67 -16.57
CA LEU A 52 -2.64 1.81 -17.43
C LEU A 52 -2.24 2.48 -18.74
N GLU A 53 -2.14 3.81 -18.73
CA GLU A 53 -1.68 4.55 -19.89
C GLU A 53 -0.22 4.21 -20.21
N GLY A 54 0.02 3.66 -21.39
CA GLY A 54 1.36 3.24 -21.80
C GLY A 54 1.67 1.76 -21.54
N ALA A 55 0.70 0.96 -21.10
CA ALA A 55 0.88 -0.49 -20.87
C ALA A 55 1.47 -1.22 -22.09
N GLN A 56 1.18 -0.75 -23.31
CA GLN A 56 1.75 -1.30 -24.54
C GLN A 56 3.29 -1.24 -24.61
N MET A 57 3.92 -0.30 -23.90
CA MET A 57 5.38 -0.19 -23.87
C MET A 57 6.03 -1.29 -23.02
N MET A 58 5.28 -1.84 -22.05
CA MET A 58 5.76 -2.91 -21.17
C MET A 58 5.29 -4.30 -21.62
N PHE A 59 4.07 -4.39 -22.16
CA PHE A 59 3.40 -5.66 -22.45
C PHE A 59 3.17 -5.92 -23.95
N GLY A 60 3.59 -5.02 -24.83
CA GLY A 60 3.43 -5.14 -26.29
C GLY A 60 2.10 -4.59 -26.81
N ALA A 61 1.89 -4.68 -28.13
CA ALA A 61 0.79 -4.02 -28.83
C ALA A 61 -0.61 -4.41 -28.30
N ASP A 62 -0.78 -5.66 -27.83
CA ASP A 62 -2.07 -6.17 -27.34
C ASP A 62 -2.54 -5.48 -26.05
N ALA A 63 -1.62 -4.91 -25.27
CA ALA A 63 -1.93 -4.19 -24.03
C ALA A 63 -2.38 -2.74 -24.26
N ALA A 64 -2.41 -2.26 -25.51
CA ALA A 64 -2.99 -0.94 -25.82
C ALA A 64 -4.47 -0.86 -25.43
N ASN A 65 -5.18 -2.00 -25.48
CA ASN A 65 -6.60 -2.09 -25.11
C ASN A 65 -6.84 -2.16 -23.60
N TRP A 66 -5.78 -2.21 -22.77
CA TRP A 66 -5.90 -2.24 -21.32
C TRP A 66 -6.04 -0.85 -20.70
N ARG A 67 -5.92 0.21 -21.50
CA ARG A 67 -6.16 1.58 -21.03
C ARG A 67 -7.62 1.74 -20.63
N ILE A 68 -7.84 2.24 -19.42
CA ILE A 68 -9.18 2.55 -18.91
C ILE A 68 -9.26 4.07 -18.75
N ASP A 69 -10.14 4.73 -19.52
CA ASP A 69 -10.38 6.17 -19.41
C ASP A 69 -11.53 6.42 -18.43
N LEU A 70 -11.27 7.12 -17.31
CA LEU A 70 -12.26 7.35 -16.24
C LEU A 70 -12.83 8.78 -16.23
N LEU A 71 -12.01 9.79 -16.50
CA LEU A 71 -12.37 11.21 -16.34
C LEU A 71 -12.68 11.95 -17.66
N GLY A 72 -12.68 11.22 -18.79
CA GLY A 72 -12.99 11.74 -20.11
C GLY A 72 -11.79 12.36 -20.84
N PRO A 73 -11.91 12.58 -22.17
CA PRO A 73 -10.80 13.01 -23.03
C PRO A 73 -10.36 14.47 -22.80
N ASP A 74 -11.21 15.32 -22.22
CA ASP A 74 -10.94 16.74 -21.96
C ASP A 74 -10.38 17.03 -20.56
N TYR A 75 -9.90 16.00 -19.85
CA TYR A 75 -9.32 16.18 -18.53
C TYR A 75 -7.98 16.94 -18.62
N PRO A 76 -7.84 18.14 -18.03
CA PRO A 76 -6.62 18.96 -18.17
C PRO A 76 -5.39 18.38 -17.46
N GLY A 77 -5.58 17.28 -16.71
CA GLY A 77 -4.53 16.65 -15.92
C GLY A 77 -4.20 17.43 -14.64
N PHE A 78 -3.64 16.74 -13.66
CA PHE A 78 -3.10 17.36 -12.45
C PHE A 78 -1.63 16.98 -12.28
N LEU A 79 -0.74 17.80 -12.82
CA LEU A 79 0.70 17.53 -12.88
C LEU A 79 1.31 17.22 -11.51
N LEU A 80 0.82 17.88 -10.45
CA LEU A 80 1.31 17.69 -9.10
C LEU A 80 1.08 16.27 -8.56
N ALA A 81 0.02 15.57 -9.01
CA ALA A 81 -0.20 14.16 -8.66
C ALA A 81 0.85 13.22 -9.28
N VAL A 82 1.37 13.57 -10.46
CA VAL A 82 2.38 12.76 -11.15
C VAL A 82 3.78 13.01 -10.57
N LEU A 83 4.05 14.20 -10.05
CA LEU A 83 5.36 14.54 -9.46
C LEU A 83 5.61 13.89 -8.09
N PRO A 84 6.88 13.80 -7.62
CA PRO A 84 7.24 13.29 -6.29
C PRO A 84 6.38 13.83 -5.12
N PRO A 85 6.07 15.15 -5.01
CA PRO A 85 5.15 15.68 -3.99
C PRO A 85 3.77 15.01 -3.96
N GLY A 86 3.21 14.67 -5.12
CA GLY A 86 1.92 13.96 -5.20
C GLY A 86 1.95 12.59 -4.54
N ALA A 87 3.08 11.88 -4.65
CA ALA A 87 3.26 10.58 -4.00
C ALA A 87 3.32 10.71 -2.46
N PHE A 88 3.99 11.74 -1.93
CA PHE A 88 4.05 11.97 -0.49
C PHE A 88 2.68 12.36 0.09
N ILE A 89 1.95 13.24 -0.59
CA ILE A 89 0.59 13.64 -0.17
C ILE A 89 -0.35 12.43 -0.23
N GLY A 90 -0.33 11.68 -1.33
CA GLY A 90 -1.14 10.47 -1.49
C GLY A 90 -0.84 9.42 -0.43
N LEU A 91 0.43 9.16 -0.13
CA LEU A 91 0.83 8.24 0.95
C LEU A 91 0.36 8.75 2.32
N GLY A 92 0.49 10.05 2.60
CA GLY A 92 0.01 10.65 3.84
C GLY A 92 -1.50 10.48 4.03
N LEU A 93 -2.29 10.66 2.96
CA LEU A 93 -3.73 10.43 2.98
C LEU A 93 -4.08 8.95 3.18
N LEU A 94 -3.36 8.02 2.55
CA LEU A 94 -3.55 6.58 2.76
C LEU A 94 -3.27 6.18 4.22
N ILE A 95 -2.22 6.72 4.84
CA ILE A 95 -1.90 6.47 6.25
C ILE A 95 -2.98 7.07 7.15
N ALA A 96 -3.44 8.30 6.88
CA ALA A 96 -4.52 8.93 7.63
C ALA A 96 -5.81 8.12 7.56
N LEU A 97 -6.18 7.63 6.37
CA LEU A 97 -7.33 6.76 6.15
C LEU A 97 -7.19 5.44 6.91
N LYS A 98 -6.02 4.78 6.83
CA LYS A 98 -5.79 3.52 7.55
C LYS A 98 -5.91 3.71 9.07
N ASN A 99 -5.37 4.80 9.59
CA ASN A 99 -5.47 5.15 11.01
C ASN A 99 -6.92 5.43 11.43
N ASP A 100 -7.72 6.11 10.60
CA ASP A 100 -9.15 6.30 10.89
C ASP A 100 -9.92 4.97 10.91
N ILE A 101 -9.66 4.10 9.92
CA ILE A 101 -10.25 2.75 9.87
C ILE A 101 -9.89 1.95 11.12
N ASP A 102 -8.62 1.98 11.54
CA ASP A 102 -8.15 1.26 12.72
C ASP A 102 -8.79 1.77 14.01
N ARG A 103 -8.95 3.11 14.15
CA ARG A 103 -9.65 3.72 15.28
C ARG A 103 -11.12 3.29 15.32
N ARG A 104 -11.80 3.28 14.18
CA ARG A 104 -13.20 2.84 14.08
C ARG A 104 -13.35 1.37 14.40
N LEU A 105 -12.42 0.52 13.95
CA LEU A 105 -12.43 -0.90 14.25
C LEU A 105 -12.17 -1.15 15.74
N ALA A 106 -11.22 -0.45 16.34
CA ALA A 106 -10.94 -0.51 17.77
C ALA A 106 -12.11 -0.02 18.63
N ALA A 107 -12.82 1.04 18.20
CA ALA A 107 -14.01 1.54 18.87
C ALA A 107 -15.23 0.59 18.74
N ARG A 108 -15.23 -0.27 17.71
CA ARG A 108 -16.25 -1.31 17.51
C ARG A 108 -15.89 -2.64 18.15
N ALA A 109 -14.64 -2.82 18.60
CA ALA A 109 -14.28 -3.97 19.39
C ALA A 109 -15.05 -3.90 20.72
N PRO A 110 -15.78 -4.96 21.12
CA PRO A 110 -16.45 -4.97 22.40
C PRO A 110 -15.40 -4.70 23.49
N ALA A 111 -15.72 -3.79 24.41
CA ALA A 111 -14.85 -3.43 25.52
C ALA A 111 -14.27 -4.70 26.15
N HIS A 112 -12.99 -4.94 25.93
CA HIS A 112 -12.28 -6.00 26.63
C HIS A 112 -12.35 -5.63 28.12
N LEU A 113 -13.03 -6.48 28.90
CA LEU A 113 -13.18 -6.33 30.34
C LEU A 113 -11.79 -6.17 30.98
N PRO A 114 -11.51 -5.09 31.72
CA PRO A 114 -10.26 -4.96 32.47
C PRO A 114 -10.28 -5.99 33.60
N GLY A 115 -9.57 -7.10 33.44
CA GLY A 115 -9.64 -8.19 34.43
C GLY A 115 -8.72 -9.39 34.21
N ALA A 116 -7.61 -9.27 33.51
CA ALA A 116 -6.55 -10.29 33.54
C ALA A 116 -5.25 -9.63 34.01
N GLU A 117 -5.16 -9.41 35.33
CA GLU A 117 -3.89 -9.17 36.02
C GLU A 117 -2.98 -10.41 35.92
N PRO A 118 -1.65 -10.23 36.03
CA PRO A 118 -0.65 -11.16 35.53
C PRO A 118 -0.50 -12.38 36.44
N VAL A 119 -0.56 -13.59 35.86
CA VAL A 119 -0.01 -14.78 36.54
C VAL A 119 1.51 -14.67 36.48
N THR A 120 2.07 -13.96 37.45
CA THR A 120 3.36 -14.31 38.02
C THR A 120 3.19 -15.68 38.67
N ALA A 121 3.96 -16.67 38.23
CA ALA A 121 4.14 -17.92 38.94
C ALA A 121 5.60 -18.32 38.80
N ALA A 122 6.27 -18.19 39.94
CA ALA A 122 7.54 -18.74 40.41
C ALA A 122 8.19 -19.85 39.56
#